data_AF-M1CMG2-F1
#
_entry.id   AF-M1CMG2-F1
#
_cell.length_a   1.000
_cell.length_b   1.000
_cell.length_c   1.000
_cell.angle_alpha   90.00
_cell.angle_beta   90.00
_cell.angle_gamma   90.00
#
_symmetry.space_group_name_H-M   'P 1'
#
loop_
_entity.id
_entity.type
_entity.pdbx_description
1 polymer ?
#
loop_
_entity_poly.entity_id
_entity_poly.type
_entity_poly.pdbx_seq_one_letter_code
_entity_poly.pdbx_strand_id
1 'polypeptide(L)'
;MAFWPPLRENSQKRDLWKHEWRAHGACGGTTPQVYFNTAIKINNMLQKGNLFNYLKTSGIIACNSLSFAKKDIVDAIRKVFVQLLDVYLTCIPIDATNKTHVYLSEVTLCTNLVGTSFISCPIQATPTSCSSGARIMLPHPKPQCHDPKMDVMALVLSHQDKSA
;
A
#
# COMPACT_ATOMS: atom_id res chain seq x y z
N MET A 1 16.70 4.19 3.28
CA MET A 1 15.66 4.22 2.21
C MET A 1 14.97 5.57 2.29
N ALA A 2 14.60 6.17 1.15
CA ALA A 2 13.90 7.46 1.13
C ALA A 2 12.45 7.27 1.62
N PHE A 3 11.94 8.21 2.43
CA PHE A 3 10.58 8.16 2.99
C PHE A 3 9.49 8.20 1.91
N TRP A 4 9.63 9.10 0.93
CA TRP A 4 8.63 9.32 -0.13
C TRP A 4 9.30 9.47 -1.51
N PRO A 5 9.73 8.35 -2.13
CA PRO A 5 10.40 8.38 -3.42
C PRO A 5 9.41 8.56 -4.57
N PRO A 6 9.76 9.31 -5.64
CA PRO A 6 9.00 9.24 -6.88
C PRO A 6 9.19 7.86 -7.54
N LEU A 7 8.08 7.26 -7.99
CA LEU A 7 8.09 5.97 -8.69
C LEU A 7 7.88 6.11 -10.21
N ARG A 8 7.49 7.29 -10.69
CA ARG A 8 7.31 7.55 -12.12
C ARG A 8 8.66 7.61 -12.82
N GLU A 9 8.75 6.96 -13.98
CA GLU A 9 9.92 7.03 -14.84
C GLU A 9 10.24 8.48 -15.21
N ASN A 10 11.53 8.82 -15.27
CA ASN A 10 12.04 10.16 -15.58
C ASN A 10 11.61 11.30 -14.62
N SER A 11 11.01 10.98 -13.47
CA SER A 11 10.66 11.99 -12.46
C SER A 11 11.90 12.46 -11.69
N GLN A 12 12.06 13.77 -11.53
CA GLN A 12 13.12 14.31 -10.67
C GLN A 12 12.77 14.08 -9.20
N LYS A 13 13.80 13.98 -8.35
CA LYS A 13 13.67 13.70 -6.91
C LYS A 13 12.65 14.57 -6.17
N ARG A 14 12.44 15.83 -6.61
CA ARG A 14 11.55 16.81 -5.96
C ARG A 14 10.20 17.00 -6.65
N ASP A 15 9.94 16.38 -7.79
CA ASP A 15 8.72 16.67 -8.56
C ASP A 15 7.47 16.23 -7.82
N LEU A 16 7.51 15.02 -7.24
CA LEU A 16 6.46 14.51 -6.35
C LEU A 16 6.19 15.51 -5.22
N TRP A 17 7.24 15.89 -4.48
CA TRP A 17 7.13 16.79 -3.33
C TRP A 17 6.55 18.16 -3.72
N LYS A 18 6.98 18.73 -4.86
CA LYS A 18 6.42 19.99 -5.36
C LYS A 18 4.94 19.86 -5.72
N HIS A 19 4.55 18.74 -6.33
CA HIS A 19 3.16 18.47 -6.71
C HIS A 19 2.27 18.36 -5.47
N GLU A 20 2.63 17.50 -4.51
CA GLU A 20 1.86 17.27 -3.29
C GLU A 20 1.67 18.56 -2.48
N TRP A 21 2.71 19.39 -2.39
CA TRP A 21 2.59 20.70 -1.73
C TRP A 21 1.58 21.61 -2.44
N ARG A 22 1.69 21.75 -3.77
CA ARG A 22 0.82 22.66 -4.55
C ARG A 22 -0.63 22.20 -4.58
N ALA A 23 -0.85 20.88 -4.71
CA ALA A 23 -2.18 20.30 -4.85
C ALA A 23 -2.90 20.11 -3.51
N HIS A 24 -2.16 19.81 -2.43
CA HIS A 24 -2.75 19.41 -1.16
C HIS A 24 -2.21 20.22 0.03
N GLY A 25 -0.90 20.40 0.13
CA GLY A 25 -0.29 21.05 1.29
C GLY A 25 -0.67 22.52 1.46
N ALA A 26 -0.75 23.28 0.37
CA ALA A 26 -1.05 24.71 0.38
C ALA A 26 -2.46 25.03 0.91
N CYS A 27 -3.40 24.09 0.83
CA CYS A 27 -4.75 24.24 1.37
C CYS A 27 -4.78 24.22 2.91
N GLY A 28 -3.74 23.70 3.56
CA GLY A 28 -3.71 23.48 5.02
C GLY A 28 -3.30 24.71 5.85
N GLY A 29 -3.13 25.89 5.25
CA GLY A 29 -2.76 27.11 5.98
C GLY A 29 -1.42 27.03 6.71
N THR A 30 -0.50 26.19 6.23
CA THR A 30 0.78 25.90 6.87
C THR A 30 1.96 26.21 5.93
N THR A 31 3.19 25.86 6.33
CA THR A 31 4.38 25.95 5.46
C THR A 31 4.72 24.58 4.87
N PRO A 32 5.46 24.51 3.75
CA PRO A 32 5.93 23.23 3.21
C PRO A 32 6.69 22.40 4.24
N GLN A 33 7.54 23.04 5.04
CA GLN A 33 8.33 22.37 6.07
C GLN A 33 7.44 21.70 7.13
N VAL A 34 6.41 22.41 7.62
CA VAL A 34 5.48 21.84 8.60
C VAL A 34 4.67 20.71 7.97
N TYR A 35 4.15 20.88 6.76
CA TYR A 35 3.39 19.85 6.05
C TYR A 35 4.19 18.54 5.89
N PHE A 36 5.41 18.60 5.35
CA PHE A 36 6.22 17.39 5.15
C PHE A 36 6.72 16.79 6.46
N ASN A 37 7.07 17.60 7.46
CA ASN A 37 7.42 17.09 8.78
C ASN A 37 6.24 16.38 9.45
N THR A 38 5.02 16.88 9.28
CA THR A 38 3.82 16.22 9.77
C THR A 38 3.58 14.89 9.05
N ALA A 39 3.75 14.82 7.72
CA ALA A 39 3.65 13.55 6.99
C ALA A 39 4.66 12.49 7.48
N ILE A 40 5.90 12.90 7.74
CA ILE A 40 6.94 12.02 8.31
C ILE A 40 6.55 11.57 9.72
N LYS A 41 6.07 12.48 10.57
CA LYS A 41 5.60 12.16 11.93
C LYS A 41 4.47 11.14 11.91
N ILE A 42 3.47 11.34 11.04
CA ILE A 42 2.34 10.41 10.86
C ILE A 42 2.84 9.01 10.48
N ASN A 43 3.77 8.91 9.52
CA ASN A 43 4.35 7.61 9.18
C ASN A 43 5.08 6.96 10.37
N ASN A 44 5.81 7.75 11.16
CA ASN A 44 6.54 7.25 12.32
C ASN A 44 5.63 6.85 13.50
N MET A 45 4.33 7.18 13.46
CA MET A 45 3.36 6.63 14.41
C MET A 45 3.12 5.13 14.19
N LEU A 46 3.44 4.59 13.01
CA LEU A 46 3.36 3.15 12.72
C LEU A 46 4.54 2.40 13.37
N GLN A 47 4.29 1.77 14.53
CA GLN A 47 5.34 1.15 15.37
C GLN A 47 6.03 -0.07 14.74
N LYS A 48 5.48 -0.66 13.68
CA LYS A 48 6.12 -1.74 12.91
C LYS A 48 6.84 -1.23 11.66
N GLY A 49 7.19 0.05 11.64
CA GLY A 49 7.92 0.72 10.57
C GLY A 49 7.00 1.18 9.43
N ASN A 50 6.21 0.28 8.86
CA ASN A 50 5.21 0.64 7.85
C ASN A 50 3.98 -0.27 7.91
N LEU A 51 2.92 0.14 7.21
CA LEU A 51 1.66 -0.60 7.16
C LEU A 51 1.82 -2.02 6.58
N PHE A 52 2.74 -2.20 5.65
CA PHE A 52 3.01 -3.48 5.03
C PHE A 52 3.49 -4.54 6.04
N ASN A 53 4.36 -4.15 6.98
CA ASN A 53 4.78 -5.03 8.07
C ASN A 53 3.62 -5.37 9.01
N TYR A 54 2.71 -4.43 9.25
CA TYR A 54 1.50 -4.69 10.03
C TYR A 54 0.59 -5.72 9.36
N LEU A 55 0.31 -5.57 8.07
CA LEU A 55 -0.46 -6.53 7.28
C LEU A 55 0.13 -7.94 7.36
N LYS A 56 1.46 -8.05 7.26
CA LYS A 56 2.18 -9.33 7.39
C LYS A 56 1.94 -10.02 8.73
N THR A 57 1.84 -9.28 9.84
CA THR A 57 1.55 -9.88 11.17
C THR A 57 0.18 -10.54 11.26
N SER A 58 -0.74 -10.17 10.36
CA SER A 58 -2.08 -10.75 10.25
C SER A 58 -2.21 -11.77 9.10
N GLY A 59 -1.10 -12.22 8.53
CA GLY A 59 -1.08 -13.20 7.43
C GLY A 59 -1.41 -12.60 6.06
N ILE A 60 -1.58 -11.29 5.95
CA ILE A 60 -1.76 -10.59 4.67
C ILE A 60 -0.36 -10.31 4.10
N ILE A 61 0.15 -11.23 3.28
CA ILE A 61 1.49 -11.18 2.70
C ILE A 61 1.43 -10.84 1.21
N ALA A 62 2.46 -10.15 0.71
CA ALA A 62 2.59 -9.94 -0.72
C ALA A 62 3.12 -11.19 -1.43
N CYS A 63 2.28 -11.75 -2.29
CA CYS A 63 2.52 -12.99 -2.98
C CYS A 63 1.70 -13.02 -4.28
N ASN A 64 2.31 -13.46 -5.38
CA ASN A 64 1.66 -13.47 -6.69
C ASN A 64 0.59 -14.58 -6.82
N SER A 65 0.58 -15.56 -5.92
CA SER A 65 -0.40 -16.66 -5.90
C SER A 65 -1.47 -16.51 -4.82
N LEU A 66 -1.37 -15.49 -3.95
CA LEU A 66 -2.34 -15.25 -2.90
C LEU A 66 -3.16 -13.99 -3.16
N SER A 67 -4.40 -14.03 -2.71
CA SER A 67 -5.32 -12.92 -2.77
C SER A 67 -6.21 -12.94 -1.54
N PHE A 68 -6.74 -11.79 -1.12
CA PHE A 68 -7.46 -11.60 0.15
C PHE A 68 -8.81 -10.93 -0.09
N ALA A 69 -9.81 -11.19 0.77
CA ALA A 69 -11.05 -10.43 0.69
C ALA A 69 -10.80 -9.01 1.23
N LYS A 70 -11.57 -8.03 0.73
CA LYS A 70 -11.54 -6.65 1.24
C LYS A 70 -11.67 -6.58 2.76
N LYS A 71 -12.60 -7.36 3.32
CA LYS A 71 -12.85 -7.43 4.76
C LYS A 71 -11.61 -7.90 5.53
N ASP A 72 -10.90 -8.91 5.04
CA ASP A 72 -9.72 -9.45 5.72
C ASP A 72 -8.60 -8.40 5.81
N ILE A 73 -8.39 -7.63 4.74
CA ILE A 73 -7.39 -6.54 4.73
C ILE A 73 -7.80 -5.44 5.71
N VAL A 74 -9.07 -5.01 5.69
CA VAL A 74 -9.58 -3.98 6.61
C VAL A 74 -9.46 -4.44 8.06
N ASP A 75 -9.82 -5.69 8.36
CA ASP A 75 -9.73 -6.24 9.72
C ASP A 75 -8.27 -6.39 10.17
N ALA A 76 -7.35 -6.76 9.28
CA ALA A 76 -5.91 -6.78 9.55
C ALA A 76 -5.37 -5.38 9.88
N ILE A 77 -5.79 -4.35 9.14
CA ILE A 77 -5.41 -2.96 9.41
C ILE A 77 -6.00 -2.50 10.76
N ARG A 78 -7.26 -2.83 11.06
CA ARG A 78 -7.90 -2.43 12.33
C ARG A 78 -7.22 -3.04 13.55
N LYS A 79 -6.73 -4.28 13.46
CA LYS A 79 -6.04 -4.97 14.58
C LYS A 79 -4.79 -4.25 15.08
N VAL A 80 -4.20 -3.37 14.28
CA VAL A 80 -2.94 -2.71 14.64
C VAL A 80 -3.13 -1.34 15.27
N PHE A 81 -4.37 -0.84 15.30
CA PHE A 81 -4.74 0.40 15.97
C PHE A 81 -5.53 0.09 17.24
N VAL A 82 -5.37 0.93 18.27
CA VAL A 82 -6.06 0.78 19.56
C VAL A 82 -7.57 0.94 19.43
N GLN A 83 -8.00 1.79 18.48
CA GLN A 83 -9.40 2.06 18.19
C GLN A 83 -9.78 1.47 16.82
N LEU A 84 -11.06 1.09 16.68
CA LEU A 84 -11.61 0.69 15.40
C LEU A 84 -11.65 1.90 14.46
N LEU A 85 -10.95 1.79 13.34
CA LEU A 85 -10.85 2.84 12.33
C LEU A 85 -11.50 2.36 11.02
N ASP A 86 -12.23 3.26 10.38
CA ASP A 86 -12.53 3.15 8.95
C ASP A 86 -11.33 3.65 8.15
N VAL A 87 -11.02 2.91 7.09
CA VAL A 87 -9.89 3.15 6.20
C VAL A 87 -10.37 2.98 4.77
N TYR A 88 -9.68 3.61 3.83
CA TYR A 88 -9.98 3.44 2.41
C TYR A 88 -8.93 2.56 1.75
N LEU A 89 -9.39 1.68 0.87
CA LEU A 89 -8.55 0.85 0.02
C LEU A 89 -8.76 1.26 -1.44
N THR A 90 -7.68 1.64 -2.10
CA THR A 90 -7.65 1.88 -3.54
C THR A 90 -7.07 0.65 -4.21
N CYS A 91 -7.84 0.05 -5.10
CA CYS A 91 -7.41 -1.03 -5.98
C CYS A 91 -7.29 -0.58 -7.43
N ILE A 92 -6.41 -1.25 -8.17
CA ILE A 92 -6.28 -1.11 -9.63
C ILE A 92 -6.57 -2.46 -10.31
N PRO A 93 -7.24 -2.48 -11.48
CA PRO A 93 -7.41 -3.71 -12.25
C PRO A 93 -6.07 -4.34 -12.64
N ILE A 94 -6.02 -5.67 -12.70
CA ILE A 94 -4.85 -6.38 -13.23
C ILE A 94 -4.75 -6.17 -14.75
N ASP A 95 -5.89 -6.36 -15.42
CA ASP A 95 -6.08 -6.14 -16.84
C ASP A 95 -7.56 -5.80 -17.10
N ALA A 96 -7.92 -5.50 -18.35
CA ALA A 96 -9.27 -5.10 -18.73
C ALA A 96 -10.33 -6.23 -18.62
N THR A 97 -9.90 -7.48 -18.53
CA THR A 97 -10.77 -8.67 -18.58
C THR A 97 -10.96 -9.32 -17.21
N ASN A 98 -9.99 -9.18 -16.31
CA ASN A 98 -10.04 -9.78 -14.99
C ASN A 98 -10.98 -9.01 -14.06
N LYS A 99 -12.19 -9.55 -13.87
CA LYS A 99 -13.20 -8.99 -12.95
C LYS A 99 -13.13 -9.59 -11.54
N THR A 100 -12.28 -10.59 -11.33
CA THR A 100 -12.22 -11.37 -10.09
C THR A 100 -11.06 -10.97 -9.19
N HIS A 101 -9.98 -10.47 -9.76
CA HIS A 101 -8.76 -10.10 -9.05
C HIS A 101 -8.32 -8.68 -9.39
N VAL A 102 -7.81 -7.98 -8.38
CA VAL A 102 -7.29 -6.61 -8.47
C VAL A 102 -6.02 -6.47 -7.64
N TYR A 103 -5.19 -5.48 -7.93
CA TYR A 103 -4.04 -5.14 -7.07
C TYR A 103 -4.44 -4.09 -6.03
N LEU A 104 -3.98 -4.27 -4.78
CA LEU A 104 -3.99 -3.21 -3.80
C LEU A 104 -2.96 -2.15 -4.21
N SER A 105 -3.41 -0.93 -4.48
CA SER A 105 -2.56 0.19 -4.87
C SER A 105 -2.23 1.07 -3.68
N GLU A 106 -3.25 1.46 -2.90
CA GLU A 106 -3.09 2.40 -1.79
C GLU A 106 -3.99 2.01 -0.60
N VAL A 107 -3.52 2.38 0.59
CA VAL A 107 -4.34 2.40 1.81
C VAL A 107 -4.32 3.82 2.35
N THR A 108 -5.51 4.39 2.51
CA THR A 108 -5.68 5.72 3.11
C THR A 108 -6.08 5.58 4.57
N LEU A 109 -5.22 6.12 5.44
CA LEU A 109 -5.47 6.30 6.87
C LEU A 109 -5.77 7.77 7.12
N CYS A 110 -6.77 8.06 7.96
CA CYS A 110 -7.13 9.42 8.32
C CYS A 110 -6.52 9.82 9.67
N THR A 111 -6.19 11.09 9.81
CA THR A 111 -5.69 11.68 11.06
C THR A 111 -6.58 12.80 11.52
N ASN A 112 -6.43 13.22 12.77
CA ASN A 112 -6.92 14.54 13.18
C ASN A 112 -6.22 15.64 12.36
N LEU A 113 -6.77 16.87 12.40
CA LEU A 113 -6.30 18.00 11.57
C LEU A 113 -4.83 18.36 11.81
N VAL A 114 -4.29 18.04 12.99
CA VAL A 114 -2.90 18.34 13.37
C VAL A 114 -1.93 17.18 13.14
N GLY A 115 -2.41 16.01 12.72
CA GLY A 115 -1.58 14.85 12.41
C GLY A 115 -0.94 14.17 13.63
N THR A 116 -1.59 14.18 14.80
CA THR A 116 -1.06 13.59 16.05
C THR A 116 -1.72 12.28 16.43
N SER A 117 -2.88 11.96 15.86
CA SER A 117 -3.59 10.71 16.10
C SER A 117 -4.30 10.24 14.83
N PHE A 118 -4.40 8.91 14.67
CA PHE A 118 -5.27 8.31 13.66
C PHE A 118 -6.72 8.39 14.11
N ILE A 119 -7.63 8.68 13.18
CA ILE A 119 -9.07 8.77 13.42
C ILE A 119 -9.81 7.98 12.34
N SER A 120 -11.10 7.67 12.58
CA SER A 120 -11.90 6.99 11.57
C SER A 120 -12.03 7.88 10.34
N CYS A 121 -11.79 7.34 9.15
CA CYS A 121 -12.06 8.09 7.93
C CYS A 121 -13.56 8.39 7.79
N PRO A 122 -13.93 9.57 7.26
CA PRO A 122 -15.33 9.92 7.05
C PRO A 122 -16.08 8.88 6.19
N ILE A 123 -17.38 8.74 6.35
CA ILE A 123 -18.16 7.89 5.45
C ILE A 123 -18.29 8.62 4.11
N GLN A 124 -17.64 8.10 3.05
CA GLN A 124 -17.83 8.57 1.68
C GLN A 124 -18.72 7.60 0.90
N ALA A 125 -19.44 8.11 -0.11
CA ALA A 125 -20.34 7.30 -0.93
C ALA A 125 -19.60 6.23 -1.76
N THR A 126 -18.35 6.47 -2.14
CA THR A 126 -17.49 5.49 -2.83
C THR A 126 -16.03 5.69 -2.43
N PRO A 127 -15.60 5.21 -1.26
CA PRO A 127 -14.24 5.43 -0.80
C PRO A 127 -13.25 4.43 -1.40
N THR A 128 -13.73 3.37 -2.05
CA THR A 128 -12.88 2.23 -2.43
C THR A 128 -13.15 1.80 -3.86
N SER A 129 -12.13 1.82 -4.71
CA SER A 129 -12.18 1.19 -6.05
C SER A 129 -12.08 -0.34 -5.98
N CYS A 130 -11.85 -0.90 -4.80
CA CYS A 130 -11.92 -2.34 -4.56
C CYS A 130 -13.39 -2.80 -4.53
N SER A 131 -13.84 -3.49 -5.59
CA SER A 131 -15.18 -4.06 -5.65
C SER A 131 -15.38 -5.10 -4.55
N SER A 132 -16.62 -5.20 -4.02
CA SER A 132 -16.92 -6.06 -2.86
C SER A 132 -16.65 -7.55 -3.10
N GLY A 133 -16.76 -8.02 -4.35
CA GLY A 133 -16.53 -9.41 -4.73
C GLY A 133 -15.13 -9.71 -5.27
N ALA A 134 -14.28 -8.71 -5.51
CA ALA A 134 -12.93 -8.95 -6.01
C ALA A 134 -12.01 -9.46 -4.90
N ARG A 135 -11.10 -10.35 -5.30
CA ARG A 135 -9.96 -10.76 -4.48
C ARG A 135 -8.78 -9.83 -4.72
N ILE A 136 -8.21 -9.35 -3.63
CA ILE A 136 -7.19 -8.31 -3.66
C ILE A 136 -5.81 -8.95 -3.51
N MET A 137 -4.93 -8.71 -4.47
CA MET A 137 -3.55 -9.16 -4.48
C MET A 137 -2.64 -8.03 -4.02
N LEU A 138 -1.60 -8.36 -3.25
CA LEU A 138 -0.57 -7.42 -2.84
C LEU A 138 0.69 -7.70 -3.67
N PRO A 139 0.99 -6.91 -4.71
CA PRO A 139 2.21 -7.09 -5.47
C PRO A 139 3.42 -6.67 -4.64
N HIS A 140 4.52 -7.40 -4.73
CA HIS A 140 5.81 -6.97 -4.16
C HIS A 140 6.95 -7.40 -5.09
N PRO A 141 7.95 -6.52 -5.35
CA PRO A 141 9.05 -6.81 -6.29
C PRO A 141 9.82 -8.10 -5.97
N LYS A 142 9.86 -8.46 -4.68
CA LYS A 142 10.37 -9.74 -4.19
C LYS A 142 9.23 -10.49 -3.49
N PRO A 143 8.49 -11.39 -4.16
CA PRO A 143 7.40 -12.13 -3.53
C PRO A 143 7.84 -12.74 -2.19
N GLN A 144 6.97 -12.66 -1.17
CA GLN A 144 7.31 -13.13 0.18
C GLN A 144 6.96 -14.59 0.44
N CYS A 145 6.25 -15.21 -0.50
CA CYS A 145 5.96 -16.63 -0.51
C CYS A 145 6.98 -17.36 -1.40
N HIS A 146 7.25 -18.63 -1.11
CA HIS A 146 7.74 -19.53 -2.15
C HIS A 146 6.59 -19.71 -3.14
N ASP A 147 6.81 -19.24 -4.36
CA ASP A 147 5.93 -19.52 -5.48
C ASP A 147 6.43 -20.81 -6.15
N PRO A 148 5.68 -21.92 -6.06
CA PRO A 148 6.08 -23.18 -6.67
C PRO A 148 6.40 -23.03 -8.17
N LYS A 149 5.79 -22.06 -8.87
CA LYS A 149 6.08 -21.80 -10.29
C LYS A 149 7.45 -21.17 -10.51
N MET A 150 7.92 -20.33 -9.59
CA MET A 150 9.26 -19.73 -9.65
C MET A 150 10.34 -20.78 -9.33
N ASP A 151 10.05 -21.72 -8.43
CA ASP A 151 10.94 -22.84 -8.12
C ASP A 151 11.11 -23.77 -9.32
N VAL A 152 10.04 -24.04 -10.07
CA VAL A 152 10.09 -24.83 -11.32
C VAL A 152 10.92 -24.11 -12.39
N MET A 153 10.74 -22.79 -12.58
CA MET A 153 11.55 -22.01 -13.54
C MET A 153 13.04 -21.98 -13.16
N ALA A 154 13.37 -21.81 -11.88
CA ALA A 154 14.74 -21.88 -11.40
C ALA A 154 15.36 -23.28 -11.63
N LEU A 155 14.57 -24.34 -11.41
CA LEU A 155 14.99 -25.71 -11.75
C LEU A 155 15.30 -25.84 -13.24
N VAL A 156 14.41 -25.38 -14.13
CA VAL A 156 14.57 -25.50 -15.59
C VAL A 156 15.85 -24.78 -16.07
N LEU A 157 16.13 -23.59 -15.56
CA LEU A 157 17.36 -22.84 -15.89
C LEU A 157 18.63 -23.58 -15.42
N SER A 158 18.62 -24.13 -14.21
CA SER A 158 19.77 -24.89 -13.69
C SER A 158 20.07 -26.20 -14.44
N HIS A 159 19.10 -26.74 -15.20
CA HIS A 159 19.30 -27.90 -16.05
C HIS A 159 19.80 -27.52 -17.46
N GLN A 160 19.58 -26.29 -17.91
CA GLN A 160 20.11 -25.79 -19.19
C GLN A 160 21.60 -25.44 -19.10
N ASP A 161 22.08 -24.97 -17.95
CA ASP A 161 23.49 -24.61 -17.73
C ASP A 161 24.43 -25.83 -17.51
N LYS A 162 23.89 -27.05 -17.46
CA LYS A 162 24.68 -28.29 -17.32
C LYS A 162 24.94 -29.04 -18.63
N SER A 163 24.56 -28.46 -19.77
CA SER A 163 24.87 -29.00 -21.09
C SER A 163 25.88 -28.13 -21.82
N ALA A 164 27.15 -28.22 -21.41
CA ALA A 164 28.32 -27.78 -22.17
C ALA A 164 29.54 -28.62 -21.76
#